data_AF-A0A8T5NT47-F1
#
_entry.id   AF-A0A8T5NT47-F1
#
_cell.length_a   1.000
_cell.length_b   1.000
_cell.length_c   1.000
_cell.angle_alpha   90.00
_cell.angle_beta   90.00
_cell.angle_gamma   90.00
#
_symmetry.space_group_name_H-M   'P 1'
#
loop_
_entity.id
_entity.type
_entity.pdbx_description
1 polymer ?
#
loop_
_entity_poly.entity_id
_entity_poly.type
_entity_poly.pdbx_seq_one_letter_code
_entity_poly.pdbx_strand_id
1 'polypeptide(L)' 'MKLDFKDKKILYNLDLNSRATLNEIAKKVKLSKQVVDYRLKNLLKNKIIKEFYTVINFSK' A
#
# COMPACT_ATOMS: atom_id res chain seq x y z
N MET A 1 -1.00 -9.75 -13.68
CA MET A 1 -0.06 -8.63 -13.43
C MET A 1 1.18 -9.20 -12.75
N LYS A 2 2.39 -8.81 -13.18
CA LYS A 2 3.65 -9.18 -12.49
C LYS A 2 4.00 -8.05 -11.51
N LEU A 3 4.11 -8.34 -10.22
CA LEU A 3 4.51 -7.34 -9.21
C LEU A 3 6.00 -7.04 -9.34
N ASP A 4 6.36 -5.76 -9.37
CA ASP A 4 7.74 -5.33 -9.31
C ASP A 4 8.20 -5.04 -7.87
N PHE A 5 9.47 -4.66 -7.71
CA PHE A 5 10.06 -4.35 -6.40
C PHE A 5 9.42 -3.13 -5.71
N LYS A 6 8.97 -2.14 -6.49
CA LYS A 6 8.32 -0.94 -5.94
C LYS A 6 6.92 -1.27 -5.47
N ASP A 7 6.18 -2.10 -6.19
CA ASP A 7 4.86 -2.59 -5.75
C ASP A 7 4.96 -3.33 -4.41
N LYS A 8 5.94 -4.24 -4.29
CA LYS A 8 6.20 -4.96 -3.03
C LYS A 8 6.54 -3.99 -1.89
N LYS A 9 7.33 -2.95 -2.14
CA LYS A 9 7.62 -1.93 -1.13
C LYS A 9 6.39 -1.10 -0.74
N ILE A 10 5.50 -0.80 -1.69
CA ILE A 10 4.24 -0.11 -1.39
C ILE A 10 3.38 -0.99 -0.48
N LEU A 11 3.20 -2.27 -0.84
CA LEU A 11 2.46 -3.26 -0.03
C LEU A 11 3.04 -3.38 1.37
N TYR A 12 4.35 -3.54 1.51
CA TYR A 12 5.03 -3.60 2.80
C TYR A 12 4.75 -2.38 3.69
N ASN A 13 4.76 -1.17 3.12
CA ASN A 13 4.47 0.04 3.90
C ASN A 13 3.00 0.15 4.32
N LEU A 14 2.08 -0.33 3.48
CA LEU A 14 0.66 -0.38 3.79
C LEU A 14 0.32 -1.46 4.82
N ASP A 15 1.06 -2.57 4.81
CA ASP A 15 0.93 -3.64 5.82
C ASP A 15 1.33 -3.12 7.21
N LEU A 16 2.43 -2.36 7.30
CA LEU A 16 2.85 -1.72 8.53
C LEU A 16 1.89 -0.62 9.01
N ASN A 17 1.35 0.17 8.10
CA ASN A 17 0.39 1.22 8.41
C ASN A 17 -0.50 1.51 7.20
N SER A 18 -1.68 0.90 7.19
CA SER A 18 -2.66 1.05 6.11
C SER A 18 -3.24 2.46 6.00
N ARG A 19 -3.12 3.28 7.04
CA ARG A 19 -3.56 4.69 7.06
C ARG A 19 -2.50 5.66 6.54
N ALA A 20 -1.31 5.18 6.16
CA ALA A 20 -0.26 6.03 5.63
C ALA A 20 -0.75 6.79 4.38
N THR A 21 -0.43 8.07 4.33
CA THR A 21 -0.77 8.92 3.18
C THR A 21 0.09 8.56 1.97
N LEU A 22 -0.43 8.84 0.77
CA LEU A 22 0.32 8.62 -0.48
C LEU A 22 1.66 9.36 -0.50
N ASN A 23 1.75 10.54 0.13
CA ASN A 23 2.99 11.31 0.22
C ASN A 23 4.04 10.62 1.10
N GLU A 24 3.63 10.04 2.24
CA GLU A 24 4.54 9.28 3.10
C GLU A 24 5.07 8.03 2.41
N ILE A 25 4.18 7.28 1.74
CA ILE A 25 4.57 6.09 0.97
C ILE A 25 5.53 6.49 -0.16
N ALA A 26 5.20 7.53 -0.92
CA ALA A 26 6.02 8.05 -2.03
C ALA A 26 7.45 8.39 -1.59
N LYS A 27 7.62 9.07 -0.45
CA LYS A 27 8.94 9.36 0.14
C LYS A 27 9.70 8.08 0.47
N LYS A 28 9.06 7.10 1.13
CA LYS A 28 9.70 5.83 1.53
C LYS A 28 10.09 4.95 0.34
N VAL A 29 9.28 4.93 -0.72
CA VAL A 29 9.56 4.11 -1.91
C VAL A 29 10.35 4.84 -2.99
N LYS A 30 10.69 6.13 -2.78
CA LYS A 30 11.40 7.01 -3.72
C LYS A 30 10.70 7.06 -5.09
N LEU A 31 9.41 7.40 -5.08
CA LEU A 31 8.58 7.63 -6.26
C LEU A 31 7.77 8.92 -6.09
N SER A 32 7.18 9.44 -7.18
CA SER A 32 6.23 10.54 -7.07
C SER A 32 4.90 10.06 -6.48
N LYS A 33 4.15 10.97 -5.83
CA LYS A 33 2.80 10.70 -5.31
C LYS A 33 1.87 10.13 -6.39
N GLN A 34 1.92 10.70 -7.60
CA GLN A 34 1.10 10.28 -8.74
C GLN A 34 1.38 8.84 -9.17
N VAL A 35 2.66 8.43 -9.21
CA VAL A 35 3.03 7.05 -9.55
C VAL A 35 2.57 6.07 -8.47
N VAL A 36 2.67 6.45 -7.19
CA VAL A 36 2.16 5.62 -6.09
C VAL A 36 0.64 5.49 -6.15
N ASP A 37 -0.09 6.59 -6.43
CA ASP A 37 -1.56 6.56 -6.59
C ASP A 37 -1.99 5.62 -7.71
N TYR A 38 -1.35 5.72 -8.89
CA TYR A 38 -1.60 4.83 -10.02
C TYR A 38 -1.35 3.36 -9.67
N ARG A 39 -0.22 3.06 -9.03
CA ARG A 39 0.13 1.69 -8.61
C ARG A 39 -0.85 1.16 -7.57
N LEU A 40 -1.23 1.96 -6.58
CA LEU A 40 -2.20 1.58 -5.56
C LEU A 40 -3.55 1.24 -6.17
N LYS A 41 -4.06 2.08 -7.09
CA LYS A 41 -5.30 1.83 -7.83
C LYS A 41 -5.22 0.54 -8.65
N ASN A 42 -4.09 0.26 -9.28
CA ASN A 42 -3.87 -1.01 -9.97
C ASN A 42 -3.85 -2.21 -9.01
N LEU A 43 -3.22 -2.10 -7.84
CA LEU A 43 -3.19 -3.17 -6.84
C LEU A 43 -4.60 -3.49 -6.31
N LEU A 44 -5.44 -2.47 -6.09
CA LEU A 44 -6.85 -2.62 -5.71
C LEU A 44 -7.68 -3.24 -6.86
N LYS A 45 -7.55 -2.70 -8.08
CA LYS A 45 -8.28 -3.19 -9.27
C LYS A 45 -8.00 -4.67 -9.54
N ASN A 46 -6.74 -5.09 -9.37
CA ASN A 46 -6.32 -6.47 -9.57
C ASN A 46 -6.56 -7.37 -8.34
N LYS A 47 -7.24 -6.87 -7.29
CA LYS A 47 -7.51 -7.59 -6.03
C LYS A 47 -6.25 -8.14 -5.35
N ILE A 48 -5.11 -7.51 -5.57
CA ILE A 48 -3.86 -7.79 -4.84
C ILE A 48 -3.98 -7.20 -3.43
N ILE A 49 -4.48 -5.97 -3.33
CA ILE A 49 -5.03 -5.44 -2.08
C ILE A 49 -6.52 -5.73 -2.10
N LYS A 50 -7.00 -6.49 -1.13
CA LYS A 50 -8.42 -6.87 -1.03
C LYS A 50 -9.20 -5.86 -0.20
N GLU A 51 -8.65 -5.50 0.95
CA GLU A 51 -9.27 -4.62 1.93
C GLU A 51 -8.22 -4.01 2.85
N PHE A 52 -8.64 -2.99 3.60
CA PHE A 52 -7.88 -2.43 4.71
C PHE A 52 -8.74 -2.61 5.95
N TYR A 53 -8.21 -3.31 6.95
CA TYR A 53 -8.94 -3.60 8.17
C TYR A 53 -8.15 -3.17 9.41
N THR A 54 -8.87 -2.96 10.50
CA THR A 54 -8.28 -2.70 11.81
C THR A 54 -8.08 -4.02 12.54
N VAL A 55 -6.87 -4.24 13.05
CA VAL A 55 -6.59 -5.37 13.95
C VAL A 55 -7.12 -5.02 15.33
N ILE A 56 -8.19 -5.69 15.75
CA ILE A 56 -8.81 -5.51 17.07
C ILE A 56 -8.15 -6.48 18.05
N ASN A 57 -7.72 -5.97 19.21
CA ASN A 57 -7.26 -6.83 20.30
C ASN A 57 -8.47 -7.30 21.11
N PHE A 58 -8.77 -8.59 21.05
CA PHE A 58 -9.89 -9.22 21.77
C PHE A 58 -9.55 -9.66 23.20
N SER A 59 -8.34 -9.39 23.70
CA SER A 59 -7.85 -9.91 24.99
C SER A 59 -8.30 -9.08 26.21
N LYS A 60 -9.47 -8.44 26.18
CA LYS A 60 -9.98 -7.66 27.31
C LYS A 60 -11.48 -7.84 27.47
#